data_AF-A0A949EJD7-F1
#
_entry.id   AF-A0A949EJD7-F1
#
_cell.length_a   1.000
_cell.length_b   1.000
_cell.length_c   1.000
_cell.angle_alpha   90.00
_cell.angle_beta   90.00
_cell.angle_gamma   90.00
#
_symmetry.space_group_name_H-M   'P 1'
#
loop_
_entity.id
_entity.type
_entity.pdbx_description
1 polymer ?
#
loop_
_entity_poly.entity_id
_entity_poly.type
_entity_poly.pdbx_seq_one_letter_code
_entity_poly.pdbx_strand_id
1 'polypeptide(L)' 'MPIWVRNYVIIHEMAHLIEPNHSKSFWNIVSRFKLTERARGYLMAKGLDREKLLQTS' A
#
# COMPACT_ATOMS: atom_id res chain seq x y z
N MET A 1 -15.34 4.15 -0.60
CA MET A 1 -14.13 3.41 -1.06
C MET A 1 -14.48 1.93 -1.20
N PRO A 2 -14.15 1.25 -2.31
CA PRO A 2 -14.42 -0.18 -2.50
C PRO A 2 -13.75 -1.07 -1.44
N ILE A 3 -14.36 -2.23 -1.12
CA ILE A 3 -13.89 -3.14 -0.08
C ILE A 3 -12.44 -3.63 -0.31
N TRP A 4 -12.07 -3.90 -1.55
CA TRP A 4 -10.72 -4.37 -1.90
C TRP A 4 -9.64 -3.30 -1.73
N VAL A 5 -10.00 -2.01 -1.85
CA VAL A 5 -9.08 -0.89 -1.53
C VAL A 5 -8.91 -0.78 -0.02
N ARG A 6 -9.99 -0.95 0.75
CA ARG A 6 -9.93 -0.96 2.22
C ARG A 6 -9.03 -2.09 2.72
N ASN A 7 -9.20 -3.29 2.17
CA ASN A 7 -8.35 -4.44 2.51
C ASN A 7 -6.88 -4.18 2.20
N TYR A 8 -6.59 -3.56 1.05
CA TYR A 8 -5.23 -3.13 0.71
C TYR A 8 -4.66 -2.16 1.75
N VAL A 9 -5.41 -1.14 2.19
CA VAL A 9 -4.95 -0.21 3.22
C VAL A 9 -4.65 -0.93 4.53
N ILE A 10 -5.55 -1.81 4.99
CA ILE A 10 -5.32 -2.59 6.21
C ILE A 10 -4.03 -3.43 6.09
N ILE A 11 -3.85 -4.12 4.97
CA ILE A 11 -2.63 -4.93 4.72
C ILE A 11 -1.38 -4.05 4.67
N HIS A 12 -1.47 -2.86 4.08
CA HIS A 12 -0.40 -1.87 4.02
C HIS A 12 0.02 -1.41 5.42
N GLU A 13 -0.94 -1.00 6.26
CA GLU A 13 -0.64 -0.57 7.63
C GLU A 13 -0.14 -1.75 8.50
N MET A 14 -0.64 -2.97 8.29
CA MET A 14 -0.11 -4.17 8.95
C MET A 14 1.32 -4.48 8.51
N ALA A 15 1.66 -4.27 7.24
CA ALA A 15 3.02 -4.47 6.75
C ALA A 15 4.01 -3.49 7.39
N HIS A 16 3.57 -2.28 7.75
CA HIS A 16 4.38 -1.31 8.50
C HIS A 16 4.76 -1.78 9.90
N LEU A 17 4.01 -2.71 10.50
CA LEU A 17 4.37 -3.32 11.78
C LEU A 17 5.60 -4.25 11.67
N ILE A 18 5.91 -4.73 10.47
CA ILE A 18 7.04 -5.64 10.18
C ILE A 18 8.18 -4.85 9.52
N GLU A 19 7.85 -4.00 8.56
CA GLU A 19 8.78 -3.20 7.76
C GLU A 19 8.35 -1.72 7.85
N PRO A 20 8.96 -0.90 8.72
CA PRO A 20 8.50 0.46 8.99
C PRO A 20 8.50 1.38 7.77
N ASN A 21 9.41 1.16 6.82
CA ASN A 21 9.54 1.95 5.59
C ASN A 21 8.97 1.19 4.39
N HIS A 22 8.73 1.89 3.28
CA HIS A 22 8.33 1.27 2.00
C HIS A 22 9.51 0.60 1.26
N SER A 23 10.27 -0.23 1.98
CA SER A 23 11.43 -0.98 1.48
C SER A 23 11.04 -2.04 0.44
N LYS A 24 12.02 -2.64 -0.24
CA LYS A 24 11.75 -3.80 -1.11
C LYS A 24 11.10 -4.95 -0.33
N SER A 25 11.49 -5.16 0.92
CA SER A 25 10.91 -6.17 1.81
C SER A 25 9.45 -5.85 2.14
N PHE A 26 9.11 -4.58 2.41
CA PHE A 26 7.74 -4.14 2.57
C PHE A 26 6.88 -4.48 1.34
N TRP A 27 7.36 -4.17 0.15
CA TRP A 27 6.62 -4.44 -1.10
C TRP A 27 6.50 -5.95 -1.39
N ASN A 28 7.46 -6.77 -0.94
CA ASN A 28 7.32 -8.22 -1.00
C ASN A 28 6.17 -8.73 -0.10
N ILE A 29 5.90 -8.07 1.03
CA ILE A 29 4.76 -8.41 1.90
C ILE A 29 3.44 -7.96 1.26
N VAL A 30 3.35 -6.69 0.88
CA VAL A 30 2.11 -6.10 0.35
C VAL A 30 1.71 -6.70 -1.00
N SER A 31 2.65 -7.09 -1.85
CA SER A 31 2.37 -7.70 -3.16
C SER A 31 1.69 -9.07 -3.07
N ARG A 32 1.70 -9.73 -1.91
CA ARG A 32 0.96 -10.99 -1.67
C ARG A 32 -0.55 -10.83 -1.75
N PHE A 33 -1.06 -9.61 -1.58
CA PHE A 33 -2.47 -9.33 -1.80
C PHE A 33 -2.77 -9.20 -3.30
N LYS A 34 -3.62 -10.10 -3.82
CA LYS A 34 -3.92 -10.23 -5.27
C LYS A 34 -4.33 -8.92 -5.96
N LEU A 35 -4.94 -7.97 -5.24
CA LEU A 35 -5.46 -6.73 -5.81
C LEU A 35 -4.58 -5.49 -5.51
N THR A 36 -3.33 -5.69 -5.08
CA THR A 36 -2.40 -4.61 -4.71
C THR A 36 -2.23 -3.55 -5.80
N GLU A 37 -1.91 -3.93 -7.03
CA GLU A 37 -1.72 -2.96 -8.12
C GLU A 37 -3.00 -2.17 -8.43
N ARG A 38 -4.15 -2.86 -8.45
CA ARG A 38 -5.45 -2.23 -8.67
C ARG A 38 -5.79 -1.22 -7.56
N ALA A 39 -5.51 -1.56 -6.31
CA ALA A 39 -5.73 -0.69 -5.15
C ALA A 39 -4.87 0.55 -5.21
N ARG A 40 -3.59 0.41 -5.58
CA ARG A 40 -2.69 1.54 -5.80
C ARG A 40 -3.19 2.45 -6.92
N GLY A 41 -3.54 1.90 -8.08
CA GLY A 41 -4.08 2.68 -9.19
C GLY A 41 -5.35 3.46 -8.83
N TYR A 42 -6.25 2.84 -8.04
CA TYR A 42 -7.44 3.53 -7.52
C TYR A 42 -7.07 4.71 -6.59
N LEU A 43 -6.13 4.53 -5.67
CA LEU A 43 -5.70 5.59 -4.74
C LEU A 43 -4.96 6.72 -5.46
N MET A 44 -4.11 6.39 -6.45
CA MET A 44 -3.45 7.37 -7.32
C MET A 44 -4.48 8.24 -8.06
N ALA A 45 -5.47 7.61 -8.70
CA ALA A 45 -6.52 8.33 -9.43
C ALA A 45 -7.39 9.21 -8.51
N LYS A 46 -7.49 8.87 -7.22
CA LYS A 46 -8.18 9.68 -6.21
C LYS A 46 -7.30 10.74 -5.55
N GLY A 47 -6.02 10.84 -5.93
CA GLY A 47 -5.07 11.81 -5.37
C GLY A 47 -4.54 11.48 -3.98
N LEU A 48 -4.86 10.29 -3.46
CA LEU A 48 -4.51 9.85 -2.10
C LEU A 48 -3.11 9.19 -2.00
N ASP A 49 -2.43 8.99 -3.13
CA ASP A 49 -1.11 8.35 -3.18
C ASP A 49 0.05 9.36 -3.08
N ARG A 50 -0.23 10.67 -2.98
CA ARG A 50 0.80 11.73 -2.95
C ARG A 50 1.60 11.79 -1.65
N GLU A 51 1.04 11.37 -0.52
CA GLU A 51 1.71 11.49 0.80
C GLU A 51 2.68 10.34 1.11
N LYS A 52 2.65 9.24 0.33
CA LYS A 52 3.46 8.04 0.60
C LYS A 52 4.81 8.02 -0.14
N LEU A 53 5.05 8.96 -1.05
CA LEU A 53 6.32 9.10 -1.77
C LEU A 53 7.45 9.75 -0.95
N LEU A 54 7.15 10.23 0.27
CA LEU A 54 8.11 10.92 1.14
C LEU A 54 8.76 10.02 2.20
N GLN A 55 8.41 8.73 2.27
CA GLN A 55 8.93 7.78 3.27
C GLN A 55 9.96 6.78 2.69
N THR A 56 10.61 7.12 1.58
CA THR A 56 11.76 6.35 1.08
C THR A 56 13.01 6.78 1.84
N SER A 57 13.34 6.04 2.91
CA SER A 57 14.68 5.92 3.47
C SER A 57 15.08 4.45 3.44
#